data_AF-A0A520XZC4-F1
#
_entry.id   AF-A0A520XZC4-F1
#
_cell.length_a   1.000
_cell.length_b   1.000
_cell.length_c   1.000
_cell.angle_alpha   90.00
_cell.angle_beta   90.00
_cell.angle_gamma   90.00
#
_symmetry.space_group_name_H-M   'P 1'
#
loop_
_entity.id
_entity.type
_entity.pdbx_description
1 polymer ?
#
loop_
_entity_poly.entity_id
_entity_poly.type
_entity_poly.pdbx_seq_one_letter_code
_entity_poly.pdbx_strand_id
1 'polypeptide(L)'
;MRLSARSIGTLAFVLLVSACASDGSPEEYFAELEMVTATLDVELDELEAGFNAGILEINFETADAEGALITLFQASLDGTADSFARLVAGLGNIDPPSSIAAPHEDALQAGERVLAEYREREDQLASLDTLADLDAYAAAFSATGSRQRFTEACQELQTIANLEGIDAALGCS
;
A
#
# COMPACT_ATOMS: atom_id res chain seq x y z
N MET A 1 -21.16 43.27 -12.35
CA MET A 1 -21.41 42.86 -13.75
C MET A 1 -20.11 42.80 -14.52
N ARG A 2 -19.59 41.59 -14.73
CA ARG A 2 -18.88 41.12 -15.93
C ARG A 2 -18.60 39.63 -15.69
N LEU A 3 -19.42 38.80 -16.33
CA LEU A 3 -19.28 37.35 -16.41
C LEU A 3 -18.03 37.02 -17.23
N SER A 4 -17.22 36.09 -16.73
CA SER A 4 -16.28 35.34 -17.57
C SER A 4 -16.62 33.86 -17.41
N ALA A 5 -17.37 33.35 -18.38
CA ALA A 5 -17.61 31.94 -18.59
C ALA A 5 -16.34 31.29 -19.15
N ARG A 6 -15.92 30.18 -18.56
CA ARG A 6 -15.18 29.13 -19.25
C ARG A 6 -15.89 27.81 -18.96
N SER A 7 -16.72 27.42 -19.91
CA SER A 7 -17.11 26.04 -20.17
C SER A 7 -15.97 25.31 -20.91
N ILE A 8 -16.13 23.99 -21.07
CA ILE A 8 -15.27 22.98 -21.74
C ILE A 8 -14.40 22.23 -20.70
N GLY A 9 -14.58 20.94 -20.44
CA GLY A 9 -15.45 19.96 -21.08
C GLY A 9 -15.48 18.67 -20.26
N THR A 10 -16.65 18.04 -20.29
CA THR A 10 -16.94 16.67 -19.89
C THR A 10 -15.99 15.70 -20.58
N LEU A 11 -15.30 14.86 -19.81
CA LEU A 11 -14.76 13.59 -20.28
C LEU A 11 -15.20 12.52 -19.27
N ALA A 12 -16.47 12.15 -19.38
CA ALA A 12 -16.95 10.87 -18.90
C ALA A 12 -16.42 9.82 -19.87
N PHE A 13 -15.30 9.18 -19.53
CA PHE A 13 -14.86 7.97 -20.22
C PHE A 13 -15.53 6.78 -19.51
N VAL A 14 -16.78 6.52 -19.87
CA VAL A 14 -17.42 5.24 -19.57
C VAL A 14 -17.02 4.31 -20.71
N LEU A 15 -15.90 3.60 -20.52
CA LEU A 15 -15.57 2.45 -21.35
C LEU A 15 -16.42 1.27 -20.87
N LEU A 16 -17.58 1.09 -21.50
CA LEU A 16 -18.29 -0.17 -21.53
C LEU A 16 -17.51 -1.12 -22.45
N VAL A 17 -16.53 -1.84 -21.89
CA VAL A 17 -15.96 -3.01 -22.54
C VAL A 17 -16.74 -4.22 -22.06
N SER A 18 -17.62 -4.71 -22.93
CA SER A 18 -18.09 -6.09 -22.86
C SER A 18 -16.92 -6.98 -23.23
N ALA A 19 -16.09 -7.36 -22.26
CA ALA A 19 -15.02 -8.33 -22.47
C ALA A 19 -15.62 -9.74 -22.39
N CYS A 20 -15.58 -10.46 -23.51
CA CYS A 20 -15.37 -11.90 -23.43
C CYS A 20 -14.09 -12.08 -22.61
N ALA A 21 -14.15 -12.79 -21.47
CA ALA A 21 -12.99 -13.13 -20.68
C ALA A 21 -12.01 -13.92 -21.55
N SER A 22 -11.03 -13.24 -22.14
CA SER A 22 -9.76 -13.86 -22.41
C SER A 22 -9.11 -13.97 -21.04
N ASP A 23 -9.09 -15.17 -20.47
CA ASP A 23 -8.16 -15.47 -19.38
C ASP A 23 -6.79 -15.00 -19.89
N GLY A 24 -6.23 -13.94 -19.30
CA GLY A 24 -4.88 -13.47 -19.62
C GLY A 24 -3.89 -14.61 -19.40
N SER A 25 -2.71 -14.55 -20.03
CA SER A 25 -1.72 -15.59 -19.74
C SER A 25 -1.17 -15.41 -18.32
N PRO A 26 -0.75 -16.49 -17.64
CA PRO A 26 -0.03 -16.37 -16.37
C PRO A 26 1.17 -15.42 -16.44
N GLU A 27 1.89 -15.37 -17.56
CA GLU A 27 3.00 -14.45 -17.76
C GLU A 27 2.55 -12.98 -17.76
N GLU A 28 1.44 -12.66 -18.43
CA GLU A 28 0.87 -11.31 -18.43
C GLU A 28 0.43 -10.92 -17.01
N TYR A 29 -0.25 -11.84 -16.31
CA TYR A 29 -0.65 -11.65 -14.92
C TYR A 29 0.53 -11.33 -13.99
N PHE A 30 1.60 -12.15 -14.04
CA PHE A 30 2.74 -11.95 -13.15
C PHE A 30 3.58 -10.72 -13.51
N ALA A 31 3.63 -10.34 -14.79
CA ALA A 31 4.27 -9.09 -15.20
C ALA A 31 3.50 -7.86 -14.67
N GLU A 32 2.16 -7.89 -14.70
CA GLU A 32 1.34 -6.82 -14.10
C GLU A 32 1.49 -6.78 -12.58
N LEU A 33 1.47 -7.95 -11.94
CA LEU A 33 1.65 -8.07 -10.49
C LEU A 33 3.02 -7.55 -10.04
N GLU A 34 4.09 -7.90 -10.76
CA GLU A 34 5.45 -7.42 -10.48
C GLU A 34 5.57 -5.90 -10.60
N MET A 35 4.90 -5.27 -11.58
CA MET A 35 4.86 -3.80 -11.67
C MET A 35 4.17 -3.17 -10.46
N VAL A 36 3.07 -3.77 -10.01
CA VAL A 36 2.32 -3.31 -8.83
C VAL A 36 3.19 -3.41 -7.57
N THR A 37 3.87 -4.54 -7.35
CA THR A 37 4.74 -4.74 -6.17
C THR A 37 6.01 -3.91 -6.24
N ALA A 38 6.66 -3.78 -7.40
CA ALA A 38 7.85 -2.95 -7.55
C ALA A 38 7.55 -1.46 -7.33
N THR A 39 6.35 -1.00 -7.67
CA THR A 39 5.91 0.37 -7.36
C THR A 39 5.78 0.58 -5.85
N LEU A 40 5.21 -0.39 -5.14
CA LEU A 40 5.13 -0.35 -3.67
C LEU A 40 6.51 -0.28 -3.03
N ASP A 41 7.47 -1.09 -3.49
CA ASP A 41 8.83 -1.11 -2.95
C ASP A 41 9.50 0.27 -3.06
N VAL A 42 9.41 0.92 -4.23
CA VAL A 42 9.93 2.27 -4.43
C VAL A 42 9.27 3.28 -3.50
N GLU A 43 7.95 3.20 -3.34
CA GLU A 43 7.20 4.12 -2.46
C GLU A 43 7.57 3.94 -0.99
N LEU A 44 7.80 2.70 -0.53
CA LEU A 44 8.22 2.42 0.84
C LEU A 44 9.67 2.86 1.09
N ASP A 45 10.57 2.68 0.13
CA ASP A 45 11.95 3.17 0.20
C ASP A 45 11.99 4.71 0.27
N GLU A 46 11.18 5.40 -0.53
CA GLU A 46 11.07 6.86 -0.50
C GLU A 46 10.50 7.37 0.83
N LEU A 47 9.52 6.66 1.39
CA LEU A 47 8.92 6.97 2.68
C LEU A 47 9.93 6.78 3.82
N GLU A 48 10.68 5.69 3.82
CA GLU A 48 11.76 5.44 4.78
C GLU A 48 12.83 6.54 4.68
N ALA A 49 13.25 6.90 3.47
CA ALA A 49 14.22 7.97 3.25
C ALA A 49 13.70 9.32 3.78
N GLY A 50 12.42 9.63 3.53
CA GLY A 50 11.76 10.83 4.03
C GLY A 50 11.66 10.86 5.55
N PHE A 51 11.29 9.74 6.17
CA PHE A 51 11.25 9.60 7.63
C PHE A 51 12.64 9.80 8.25
N ASN A 52 13.66 9.12 7.73
CA ASN A 52 15.04 9.24 8.20
C ASN A 52 15.59 10.67 8.04
N ALA A 53 15.29 11.33 6.92
CA ALA A 53 15.65 12.74 6.72
C ALA A 53 14.94 13.65 7.73
N GLY A 54 13.64 13.43 7.96
CA GLY A 54 12.86 14.18 8.94
C GLY A 54 13.43 14.08 10.35
N ILE A 55 13.87 12.89 10.78
CA ILE A 55 14.53 12.71 12.09
C ILE A 55 15.76 13.61 12.23
N LEU A 56 16.58 13.71 11.18
CA LEU A 56 17.80 14.53 11.21
C LEU A 56 17.52 16.05 11.27
N GLU A 57 16.32 16.47 10.85
CA GLU A 57 15.89 17.86 10.91
C GLU A 57 15.31 18.25 12.27
N ILE A 58 14.92 17.28 13.11
CA ILE A 58 14.37 17.55 14.44
C ILE A 58 15.48 18.04 15.37
N ASN A 59 15.27 19.25 15.91
CA ASN A 59 16.10 19.77 17.00
C ASN A 59 15.60 19.25 18.37
N PHE A 60 16.20 18.16 18.84
CA PHE A 60 15.89 17.52 20.11
C PHE A 60 16.19 18.36 21.37
N GLU A 61 16.83 19.53 21.23
CA GLU A 61 17.05 20.45 22.35
C GLU A 61 15.87 21.40 22.59
N THR A 62 14.87 21.40 21.71
CA THR A 62 13.69 22.28 21.80
C THR A 62 12.54 21.62 22.55
N ALA A 63 11.67 22.45 23.13
CA ALA A 63 10.43 21.98 23.76
C ALA A 63 9.46 21.33 22.77
N ASP A 64 9.62 21.58 21.47
CA ASP A 64 8.71 21.12 20.41
C ASP A 64 9.19 19.81 19.75
N ALA A 65 10.35 19.26 20.13
CA ALA A 65 10.94 18.07 19.52
C ALA A 65 10.02 16.84 19.55
N GLU A 66 9.30 16.68 20.66
CA GLU A 66 8.32 15.60 20.86
C GLU A 66 7.16 15.71 19.88
N GLY A 67 6.56 16.90 19.74
CA GLY A 67 5.50 17.15 18.75
C GLY A 67 5.97 16.97 17.31
N ALA A 68 7.21 17.37 17.01
CA ALA A 68 7.80 17.15 15.69
C ALA A 68 8.00 15.66 15.38
N LEU A 69 8.43 14.86 16.36
CA LEU A 69 8.59 13.42 16.18
C LEU A 69 7.24 12.71 16.02
N ILE A 70 6.22 13.07 16.80
CA ILE A 70 4.86 12.55 16.65
C ILE A 70 4.31 12.87 15.26
N THR A 71 4.46 14.11 14.80
CA THR A 71 4.02 14.54 13.46
C THR A 71 4.73 13.75 12.35
N LEU A 72 6.03 13.50 12.50
CA LEU A 72 6.81 12.73 11.54
C LEU A 72 6.36 11.26 11.50
N PHE A 73 6.07 10.66 12.66
CA PHE A 73 5.51 9.31 12.74
C PHE A 73 4.12 9.22 12.12
N GLN A 74 3.28 10.24 12.31
CA GLN A 74 1.97 10.36 11.67
C GLN A 74 2.09 10.37 10.15
N ALA A 75 2.93 11.25 9.60
CA ALA A 75 3.15 11.32 8.17
C ALA A 75 3.71 10.00 7.57
N SER A 76 4.56 9.30 8.33
CA SER A 76 5.10 7.99 7.91
C SER A 76 4.00 6.91 7.88
N LEU A 77 3.12 6.88 8.87
CA LEU A 77 2.02 5.91 8.87
C LEU A 77 0.99 6.21 7.79
N ASP A 78 0.60 7.48 7.62
CA ASP A 78 -0.29 7.93 6.55
C ASP A 78 0.26 7.54 5.17
N GLY A 79 1.53 7.85 4.92
CA GLY A 79 2.19 7.49 3.66
C GLY A 79 2.25 5.98 3.44
N THR A 80 2.44 5.19 4.50
CA THR A 80 2.47 3.74 4.39
C THR A 80 1.09 3.19 4.02
N ALA A 81 0.02 3.68 4.65
CA ALA A 81 -1.33 3.23 4.33
C ALA A 81 -1.74 3.62 2.92
N ASP A 82 -1.37 4.81 2.44
CA ASP A 82 -1.62 5.25 1.06
C ASP A 82 -0.90 4.37 0.03
N SER A 83 0.33 3.96 0.29
CA SER A 83 1.07 3.01 -0.56
C SER A 83 0.42 1.63 -0.55
N PHE A 84 0.01 1.12 0.62
CA PHE A 84 -0.76 -0.13 0.72
C PHE A 84 -2.14 -0.04 0.04
N ALA A 85 -2.82 1.10 0.10
CA ALA A 85 -4.09 1.31 -0.59
C ALA A 85 -3.92 1.23 -2.10
N ARG A 86 -2.82 1.78 -2.63
CA ARG A 86 -2.47 1.68 -4.05
C ARG A 86 -2.10 0.26 -4.47
N LEU A 87 -1.36 -0.48 -3.64
CA LEU A 87 -1.13 -1.91 -3.84
C LEU A 87 -2.46 -2.67 -3.94
N VAL A 88 -3.33 -2.54 -2.95
CA VAL A 88 -4.63 -3.24 -2.90
C VAL A 88 -5.50 -2.88 -4.13
N ALA A 89 -5.53 -1.60 -4.50
CA ALA A 89 -6.21 -1.17 -5.71
C ALA A 89 -5.57 -1.75 -6.98
N GLY A 90 -4.24 -1.82 -7.03
CA GLY A 90 -3.49 -2.45 -8.11
C GLY A 90 -3.85 -3.93 -8.26
N LEU A 91 -3.81 -4.68 -7.17
CA LEU A 91 -4.24 -6.08 -7.12
C LEU A 91 -5.67 -6.24 -7.62
N GLY A 92 -6.62 -5.47 -7.09
CA GLY A 92 -8.04 -5.56 -7.48
C GLY A 92 -8.35 -5.15 -8.92
N ASN A 93 -7.40 -4.56 -9.65
CA ASN A 93 -7.53 -4.21 -11.07
C ASN A 93 -6.89 -5.24 -12.02
N ILE A 94 -6.17 -6.23 -11.50
CA ILE A 94 -5.59 -7.32 -12.29
C ILE A 94 -6.64 -8.42 -12.40
N ASP A 95 -6.96 -8.86 -13.62
CA ASP A 95 -7.83 -10.02 -13.84
C ASP A 95 -6.97 -11.30 -13.82
N PRO A 96 -7.02 -12.14 -12.76
CA PRO A 96 -6.19 -13.33 -12.68
C PRO A 96 -6.69 -14.44 -13.63
N PRO A 97 -5.78 -15.23 -14.22
CA PRO A 97 -6.14 -16.47 -14.90
C PRO A 97 -6.85 -17.43 -13.94
N SER A 98 -7.72 -18.30 -14.46
CA SER A 98 -8.54 -19.19 -13.63
C SER A 98 -7.74 -20.11 -12.69
N SER A 99 -6.50 -20.47 -13.03
CA SER A 99 -5.59 -21.24 -12.17
C SER A 99 -5.01 -20.44 -10.99
N ILE A 100 -5.01 -19.11 -11.07
CA ILE A 100 -4.37 -18.19 -10.12
C ILE A 100 -5.41 -17.36 -9.34
N ALA A 101 -6.68 -17.40 -9.75
CA ALA A 101 -7.75 -16.59 -9.18
C ALA A 101 -7.91 -16.75 -7.65
N ALA A 102 -7.84 -17.97 -7.11
CA ALA A 102 -8.01 -18.17 -5.67
C ALA A 102 -6.82 -17.64 -4.83
N PRO A 103 -5.56 -17.94 -5.19
CA PRO A 103 -4.39 -17.30 -4.57
C PRO A 103 -4.38 -15.77 -4.69
N HIS A 104 -4.80 -15.24 -5.85
CA HIS A 104 -4.91 -13.80 -6.06
C HIS A 104 -5.94 -13.16 -5.11
N GLU A 105 -7.14 -13.74 -5.04
CA GLU A 105 -8.21 -13.25 -4.16
C GLU A 105 -7.78 -13.28 -2.68
N ASP A 106 -7.05 -14.31 -2.28
CA ASP A 106 -6.51 -14.42 -0.93
C ASP A 106 -5.46 -13.32 -0.63
N ALA A 107 -4.56 -13.03 -1.56
CA ALA A 107 -3.61 -11.92 -1.43
C ALA A 107 -4.31 -10.56 -1.36
N LEU A 108 -5.34 -10.34 -2.18
CA LEU A 108 -6.15 -9.13 -2.15
C LEU A 108 -6.85 -8.96 -0.79
N GLN A 109 -7.54 -9.99 -0.29
CA GLN A 109 -8.22 -9.95 1.00
C GLN A 109 -7.24 -9.75 2.17
N ALA A 110 -6.06 -10.36 2.10
CA ALA A 110 -5.02 -10.14 3.11
C ALA A 110 -4.50 -8.69 3.08
N GLY A 111 -4.29 -8.12 1.88
CA GLY A 111 -3.91 -6.73 1.70
C GLY A 111 -4.97 -5.75 2.22
N GLU A 112 -6.25 -6.01 1.94
CA GLU A 112 -7.37 -5.21 2.47
C GLU A 112 -7.41 -5.20 4.00
N ARG A 113 -7.11 -6.34 4.65
CA ARG A 113 -7.02 -6.42 6.11
C ARG A 113 -5.86 -5.61 6.66
N VAL A 114 -4.69 -5.70 6.04
CA VAL A 114 -3.53 -4.89 6.42
C VAL A 114 -3.86 -3.40 6.30
N LEU A 115 -4.47 -2.98 5.19
CA LEU A 115 -4.89 -1.59 4.99
C LEU A 115 -5.91 -1.13 6.04
N ALA A 116 -6.89 -1.97 6.37
CA ALA A 116 -7.87 -1.65 7.41
C ALA A 116 -7.20 -1.47 8.79
N GLU A 117 -6.21 -2.31 9.12
CA GLU A 117 -5.42 -2.14 10.33
C GLU A 117 -4.63 -0.83 10.32
N TYR A 118 -3.95 -0.48 9.22
CA TYR A 118 -3.25 0.82 9.13
C TYR A 118 -4.20 2.00 9.36
N ARG A 119 -5.38 2.01 8.75
CA ARG A 119 -6.36 3.10 8.92
C ARG A 119 -6.89 3.21 10.34
N GLU A 120 -7.18 2.08 10.99
CA GLU A 120 -7.57 2.10 12.41
C GLU A 120 -6.45 2.69 13.29
N ARG A 121 -5.20 2.44 12.89
CA ARG A 121 -3.99 2.84 13.60
C ARG A 121 -3.67 4.32 13.39
N GLU A 122 -3.88 4.86 12.19
CA GLU A 122 -3.85 6.30 11.92
C GLU A 122 -4.82 7.06 12.84
N ASP A 123 -6.06 6.59 12.95
CA ASP A 123 -7.08 7.21 13.82
C ASP A 123 -6.63 7.22 15.29
N GLN A 124 -5.97 6.15 15.76
CA GLN A 124 -5.41 6.09 17.11
C GLN A 124 -4.22 7.03 17.28
N LEU A 125 -3.34 7.09 16.28
CA LEU A 125 -2.14 7.90 16.29
C LEU A 125 -2.44 9.41 16.28
N ALA A 126 -3.53 9.82 15.61
CA ALA A 126 -4.02 11.20 15.61
C ALA A 126 -4.42 11.71 17.00
N SER A 127 -4.60 10.81 17.97
CA SER A 127 -4.96 11.13 19.35
C SER A 127 -3.78 11.13 20.33
N LEU A 128 -2.56 10.88 19.87
CA LEU A 128 -1.38 10.83 20.73
C LEU A 128 -0.77 12.21 20.93
N ASP A 129 -0.50 12.54 22.19
CA ASP A 129 0.06 13.84 22.58
C ASP A 129 1.49 13.72 23.14
N THR A 130 1.96 12.51 23.43
CA THR A 130 3.27 12.30 24.07
C THR A 130 4.09 11.16 23.44
N LEU A 131 5.41 11.20 23.60
CA LEU A 131 6.34 10.14 23.21
C LEU A 131 6.10 8.85 23.99
N ALA A 132 5.62 8.94 25.23
CA ALA A 132 5.28 7.75 26.01
C ALA A 132 4.08 7.02 25.38
N ASP A 133 3.09 7.78 24.90
CA ASP A 133 1.95 7.20 24.19
C ASP A 133 2.37 6.65 22.82
N LEU A 134 3.28 7.34 22.11
CA LEU A 134 3.85 6.87 20.86
C LEU A 134 4.65 5.57 21.01
N ASP A 135 5.47 5.43 22.06
CA ASP A 135 6.23 4.22 22.36
C ASP A 135 5.31 3.04 22.68
N ALA A 136 4.29 3.27 23.52
CA ALA A 136 3.27 2.27 23.82
C ALA A 136 2.48 1.84 22.58
N TYR A 137 2.15 2.79 21.70
CA TYR A 137 1.50 2.55 20.43
C TYR A 137 2.39 1.72 19.47
N ALA A 138 3.66 2.10 19.30
CA ALA A 138 4.60 1.41 18.42
C ALA A 138 4.83 -0.06 18.84
N ALA A 139 4.91 -0.32 20.15
CA ALA A 139 5.00 -1.66 20.69
C ALA A 139 3.76 -2.51 20.34
N ALA A 140 2.56 -1.94 20.45
CA ALA A 140 1.31 -2.63 20.12
C ALA A 140 1.14 -2.87 18.60
N PHE A 141 1.65 -1.96 17.77
CA PHE A 141 1.60 -2.05 16.32
C PHE A 141 2.41 -3.22 15.74
N SER A 142 3.56 -3.53 16.34
CA SER A 142 4.45 -4.62 15.89
C SER A 142 3.86 -6.05 16.04
N ALA A 143 2.72 -6.20 16.71
CA ALA A 143 2.16 -7.50 17.11
C ALA A 143 1.02 -8.03 16.21
N THR A 144 0.75 -7.42 15.05
CA THR A 144 -0.39 -7.77 14.19
C THR A 144 -0.08 -8.91 13.21
N GLY A 145 -0.94 -9.94 13.18
CA GLY A 145 -0.81 -11.11 12.30
C GLY A 145 -1.26 -10.91 10.85
N SER A 146 -1.93 -9.81 10.51
CA SER A 146 -2.46 -9.61 9.15
C SER A 146 -1.35 -9.36 8.12
N ARG A 147 -0.26 -8.69 8.50
CA ARG A 147 0.94 -8.57 7.63
C ARG A 147 1.53 -9.93 7.31
N GLN A 148 1.66 -10.80 8.31
CA GLN A 148 2.16 -12.16 8.10
C GLN A 148 1.30 -12.91 7.07
N ARG A 149 -0.03 -12.80 7.18
CA ARG A 149 -0.93 -13.46 6.23
C ARG A 149 -0.78 -12.92 4.80
N PHE A 150 -0.59 -11.62 4.65
CA PHE A 150 -0.33 -10.98 3.36
C PHE A 150 1.00 -11.46 2.76
N THR A 151 2.07 -11.49 3.57
CA THR A 151 3.38 -12.05 3.19
C THR A 151 3.24 -13.50 2.72
N GLU A 152 2.51 -14.34 3.45
CA GLU A 152 2.25 -15.74 3.08
C GLU A 152 1.49 -15.85 1.75
N ALA A 153 0.46 -15.02 1.52
CA ALA A 153 -0.30 -15.00 0.28
C ALA A 153 0.56 -14.56 -0.92
N CYS A 154 1.40 -13.55 -0.74
CA CYS A 154 2.36 -13.12 -1.77
C CYS A 154 3.37 -14.25 -2.08
N GLN A 155 3.88 -14.94 -1.06
CA GLN A 155 4.80 -16.07 -1.25
C GLN A 155 4.16 -17.24 -1.99
N GLU A 156 2.86 -17.47 -1.79
CA GLU A 156 2.10 -18.46 -2.57
C GLU A 156 2.06 -18.07 -4.06
N LEU A 157 1.76 -16.80 -4.38
CA LEU A 157 1.82 -16.29 -5.75
C LEU A 157 3.22 -16.42 -6.37
N GLN A 158 4.27 -16.07 -5.62
CA GLN A 158 5.66 -16.26 -6.07
C GLN A 158 5.98 -17.73 -6.33
N THR A 159 5.45 -18.64 -5.50
CA THR A 159 5.64 -20.09 -5.68
C THR A 159 4.98 -20.57 -6.96
N ILE A 160 3.78 -20.06 -7.29
CA ILE A 160 3.09 -20.37 -8.54
C ILE A 160 3.90 -19.90 -9.74
N ALA A 161 4.38 -18.66 -9.75
CA ALA A 161 5.26 -18.14 -10.81
C ALA A 161 6.47 -19.06 -11.03
N ASN A 162 7.14 -19.45 -9.95
CA ASN A 162 8.30 -20.34 -10.00
C ASN A 162 7.96 -21.74 -10.57
N LEU A 163 6.81 -22.31 -10.19
CA LEU A 163 6.35 -23.62 -10.67
C LEU A 163 5.99 -23.58 -12.16
N GLU A 164 5.49 -22.45 -12.64
CA GLU A 164 5.17 -22.22 -14.05
C GLU A 164 6.40 -21.79 -14.88
N GLY A 165 7.54 -21.53 -14.23
CA GLY A 165 8.79 -21.12 -14.89
C GLY A 165 8.81 -19.67 -15.32
N ILE A 166 8.01 -18.84 -14.65
CA ILE A 166 7.85 -17.40 -14.92
C ILE A 166 8.86 -16.64 -14.07
N ASP A 167 9.65 -15.79 -14.71
CA ASP A 167 10.64 -14.92 -14.07
C ASP A 167 9.95 -13.66 -13.57
N ALA A 168 9.40 -13.73 -12.35
CA ALA A 168 8.77 -12.60 -11.65
C ALA A 168 9.38 -12.44 -10.26
N ALA A 169 9.62 -11.19 -9.85
CA ALA A 169 10.13 -10.86 -8.51
C ALA A 169 9.12 -10.03 -7.72
N LEU A 170 8.26 -10.69 -6.93
CA LEU A 170 7.11 -10.04 -6.28
C LEU A 170 7.42 -9.28 -4.98
N GLY A 171 8.66 -9.28 -4.49
CA GLY A 171 9.04 -8.48 -3.31
C GLY A 171 8.25 -8.82 -2.02
N CYS A 172 7.96 -10.10 -1.77
CA CYS A 172 7.05 -10.56 -0.70
C CYS A 172 7.60 -10.44 0.75
N SER A 173 8.30 -9.37 1.10
CA SER A 173 8.91 -9.15 2.43
C SER A 173 8.22 -8.07 3.26
#